data_AF-A0A2H9TBT4-F1
#
_entry.id   AF-A0A2H9TBT4-F1
#
_cell.length_a   1.000
_cell.length_b   1.000
_cell.length_c   1.000
_cell.angle_alpha   90.00
_cell.angle_beta   90.00
_cell.angle_gamma   90.00
#
_symmetry.space_group_name_H-M   'P 1'
#
loop_
_entity.id
_entity.type
_entity.pdbx_description
1 polymer ?
#
loop_
_entity_poly.entity_id
_entity_poly.type
_entity_poly.pdbx_seq_one_letter_code
_entity_poly.pdbx_strand_id
1 'polypeptide(L)'
;MSIDDRPPVVDHRCRIGDWEDDRIMGKGRKNALLTPLESKTLYTVIVRLTGKRTGLLAKASIASIQTLKQKTKTMTFDKGLEFAGHEKIAKRLDAGIYFAHLYVSWEREINEKTNGRIRQYFPKGTDFKEVTEQQVKEVMSRLNN
;
A
#
# COMPACT_ATOMS: atom_id res chain seq x y z
N MET A 1 -11.18 0.54 11.65
CA MET A 1 -12.56 1.06 11.48
C MET A 1 -13.03 0.67 10.09
N SER A 2 -14.35 0.56 9.85
CA SER A 2 -14.85 0.23 8.50
C SER A 2 -14.55 1.39 7.56
N ILE A 3 -14.55 1.16 6.25
CA ILE A 3 -14.50 2.25 5.26
C ILE A 3 -15.70 3.19 5.37
N ASP A 4 -16.82 2.74 5.93
CA ASP A 4 -18.01 3.58 6.21
C ASP A 4 -17.71 4.69 7.22
N ASP A 5 -16.77 4.47 8.14
CA ASP A 5 -16.36 5.45 9.15
C ASP A 5 -15.31 6.44 8.59
N ARG A 6 -14.90 6.26 7.33
CA ARG A 6 -13.86 7.06 6.69
C ARG A 6 -14.38 8.47 6.41
N PRO A 7 -13.62 9.54 6.73
CA PRO A 7 -14.02 10.89 6.40
C PRO A 7 -14.35 11.03 4.90
N PRO A 8 -15.51 11.59 4.52
CA PRO A 8 -15.94 11.68 3.11
C PRO A 8 -14.95 12.41 2.20
N VAL A 9 -14.14 13.31 2.77
CA VAL A 9 -13.06 14.02 2.07
C VAL A 9 -12.03 13.08 1.41
N VAL A 10 -11.88 11.86 1.92
CA VAL A 10 -10.98 10.85 1.34
C VAL A 10 -11.50 10.38 -0.01
N ASP A 11 -12.81 10.18 -0.15
CA ASP A 11 -13.44 9.72 -1.41
C ASP A 11 -13.32 10.75 -2.52
N HIS A 12 -13.34 12.03 -2.16
CA HIS A 12 -13.13 13.15 -3.09
C HIS A 12 -11.68 13.31 -3.55
N ARG A 13 -10.72 12.63 -2.91
CA ARG A 13 -9.28 12.64 -3.26
C ARG A 13 -8.72 14.06 -3.41
N CYS A 14 -9.24 14.99 -2.61
CA CYS A 14 -9.00 16.42 -2.78
C CYS A 14 -7.94 16.98 -1.83
N ARG A 15 -7.43 16.19 -0.89
CA ARG A 15 -6.34 16.55 0.04
C ARG A 15 -5.16 15.59 -0.04
N ILE A 16 -4.00 16.07 0.36
CA ILE A 16 -2.81 15.22 0.52
C ILE A 16 -2.87 14.54 1.89
N GLY A 17 -2.44 13.27 1.94
CA GLY A 17 -2.21 12.53 3.16
C GLY A 17 -3.10 11.32 3.34
N ASP A 18 -3.94 11.00 2.36
CA ASP A 18 -4.80 9.83 2.40
C ASP A 18 -4.15 8.73 1.55
N TRP A 19 -3.79 7.63 2.20
CA TRP A 19 -3.03 6.54 1.59
C TRP A 19 -3.90 5.30 1.41
N GLU A 20 -3.71 4.59 0.32
CA GLU A 20 -4.21 3.24 0.08
C GLU A 20 -3.02 2.28 0.10
N ASP A 21 -3.08 1.26 0.95
CA ASP A 21 -2.02 0.25 1.04
C ASP A 21 -2.52 -1.08 0.46
N ASP A 22 -1.78 -1.64 -0.51
CA ASP A 22 -2.10 -2.90 -1.18
C ASP A 22 -0.91 -3.84 -1.28
N ARG A 23 -1.17 -5.08 -1.71
CA ARG A 23 -0.12 -6.05 -1.99
C ARG A 23 -0.24 -6.65 -3.37
N ILE A 24 0.87 -6.61 -4.09
CA ILE A 24 1.05 -7.38 -5.31
C ILE A 24 1.72 -8.71 -4.95
N MET A 25 0.99 -9.82 -5.09
CA MET A 25 1.53 -11.15 -4.81
C MET A 25 2.48 -11.64 -5.92
N GLY A 26 3.63 -12.19 -5.52
CA GLY A 26 4.60 -12.79 -6.42
C GLY A 26 4.41 -14.30 -6.60
N LYS A 27 5.39 -14.95 -7.22
CA LYS A 27 5.37 -16.37 -7.59
C LYS A 27 5.01 -17.27 -6.40
N GLY A 28 4.01 -18.14 -6.59
CA GLY A 28 3.58 -19.11 -5.58
C GLY A 28 3.08 -18.50 -4.26
N ARG A 29 2.72 -17.20 -4.25
CA ARG A 29 2.29 -16.46 -3.05
C ARG A 29 3.30 -16.52 -1.88
N LYS A 30 4.60 -16.70 -2.18
CA LYS A 30 5.66 -16.80 -1.16
C LYS A 30 6.33 -15.46 -0.83
N ASN A 31 6.17 -14.47 -1.70
CA ASN A 31 6.66 -13.10 -1.58
C ASN A 31 5.63 -12.14 -2.17
N ALA A 32 5.79 -10.85 -1.87
CA ALA A 32 4.90 -9.81 -2.34
C ALA A 32 5.65 -8.47 -2.44
N LEU A 33 5.05 -7.52 -3.15
CA LEU A 33 5.33 -6.09 -3.00
C LEU A 33 4.21 -5.47 -2.18
N LEU A 34 4.55 -4.61 -1.24
CA LEU A 34 3.64 -3.65 -0.63
C LEU A 34 3.62 -2.40 -1.52
N THR A 35 2.45 -1.83 -1.77
CA THR A 35 2.28 -0.68 -2.66
C THR A 35 1.47 0.44 -2.00
N PRO A 36 2.03 1.16 -1.01
CA PRO A 36 1.38 2.34 -0.46
C PRO A 36 1.30 3.45 -1.52
N LEU A 37 0.08 3.96 -1.72
CA LEU A 37 -0.25 4.95 -2.74
C LEU A 37 -0.94 6.14 -2.10
N GLU A 38 -0.47 7.36 -2.36
CA GLU A 38 -1.15 8.57 -1.92
C GLU A 38 -2.23 8.96 -2.93
N SER A 39 -3.50 8.99 -2.51
CA SER A 39 -4.65 8.98 -3.44
C SER A 39 -4.84 10.28 -4.23
N LYS A 40 -4.25 11.41 -3.82
CA LYS A 40 -4.35 12.69 -4.55
C LYS A 40 -3.24 12.88 -5.58
N THR A 41 -2.01 12.62 -5.17
CA THR A 41 -0.79 12.86 -5.96
C THR A 41 -0.37 11.64 -6.78
N LEU A 42 -0.94 10.48 -6.48
CA LEU A 42 -0.53 9.18 -7.01
C LEU A 42 0.91 8.81 -6.64
N TYR A 43 1.48 9.48 -5.64
CA TYR A 43 2.82 9.16 -5.17
C TYR A 43 2.85 7.72 -4.65
N THR A 44 3.63 6.90 -5.35
CA THR A 44 3.65 5.45 -5.16
C THR A 44 4.95 5.04 -4.48
N VAL A 45 4.83 4.32 -3.37
CA VAL A 45 5.95 3.63 -2.74
C VAL A 45 5.83 2.13 -3.03
N ILE A 46 6.95 1.46 -3.23
CA ILE A 46 7.02 0.02 -3.46
C ILE A 46 8.02 -0.57 -2.47
N VAL A 47 7.58 -1.53 -1.66
CA VAL A 47 8.44 -2.22 -0.69
C VAL A 47 8.38 -3.71 -0.93
N ARG A 48 9.54 -4.37 -1.07
CA ARG A 48 9.61 -5.83 -1.16
C ARG A 48 9.34 -6.50 0.18
N LEU A 49 8.54 -7.55 0.14
CA LEU A 49 8.21 -8.40 1.29
C LEU A 49 8.75 -9.82 1.04
N THR A 50 9.97 -10.07 1.48
CA THR A 50 10.72 -11.31 1.19
C THR A 50 10.55 -12.43 2.22
N GLY A 51 9.40 -12.50 2.91
CA GLY A 51 9.13 -13.57 3.88
C GLY A 51 7.65 -13.73 4.26
N LYS A 52 7.31 -14.91 4.83
CA LYS A 52 5.94 -15.29 5.25
C LYS A 52 5.54 -14.82 6.66
N ARG A 53 6.26 -13.87 7.28
CA ARG A 53 6.01 -13.52 8.69
C ARG A 53 4.90 -12.49 8.83
N THR A 54 3.95 -12.79 9.70
CA THR A 54 2.78 -11.99 10.12
C THR A 54 3.13 -10.66 10.82
N GLY A 55 4.32 -10.09 10.61
CA GLY A 55 4.68 -8.76 11.15
C GLY A 55 5.57 -7.93 10.23
N LEU A 56 5.95 -8.47 9.07
CA LEU A 56 6.74 -7.75 8.07
C LEU A 56 5.97 -6.58 7.46
N LEU A 57 4.65 -6.74 7.36
CA LEU A 57 3.76 -5.80 6.70
C LEU A 57 3.62 -4.50 7.47
N ALA A 58 3.17 -4.58 8.73
CA ALA A 58 3.09 -3.38 9.55
C ALA A 58 4.45 -2.68 9.69
N LYS A 59 5.56 -3.42 9.80
CA LYS A 59 6.90 -2.83 9.81
C LYS A 59 7.24 -2.12 8.50
N ALA A 60 6.94 -2.74 7.36
CA ALA A 60 7.16 -2.18 6.04
C ALA A 60 6.30 -0.93 5.81
N SER A 61 4.99 -0.98 6.08
CA SER A 61 4.07 0.16 5.96
C SER A 61 4.51 1.32 6.85
N ILE A 62 4.92 1.05 8.10
CA ILE A 62 5.47 2.08 8.98
C ILE A 62 6.73 2.67 8.36
N ALA A 63 7.69 1.85 7.97
CA ALA A 63 8.97 2.31 7.45
C ALA A 63 8.82 3.14 6.16
N SER A 64 7.92 2.75 5.25
CA SER A 64 7.69 3.45 3.99
C SER A 64 7.07 4.83 4.17
N ILE A 65 6.24 5.00 5.20
CA ILE A 65 5.48 6.26 5.43
C ILE A 65 6.11 7.09 6.57
N GLN A 66 7.07 6.56 7.33
CA GLN A 66 7.62 7.19 8.54
C GLN A 66 8.12 8.63 8.31
N THR A 67 8.76 8.90 7.17
CA THR A 67 9.27 10.23 6.80
C THR A 67 8.17 11.20 6.41
N LEU A 68 7.01 10.68 6.00
CA LEU A 68 5.82 11.43 5.61
C LEU A 68 4.76 11.48 6.71
N LYS A 69 5.03 10.91 7.89
CA LYS A 69 4.10 10.83 9.02
C LYS A 69 3.31 12.13 9.25
N GLN A 70 3.98 13.27 9.31
CA GLN A 70 3.35 14.57 9.59
C GLN A 70 2.37 15.04 8.51
N LYS A 71 2.45 14.44 7.32
CA LYS A 71 1.55 14.70 6.19
C LYS A 71 0.52 13.59 6.01
N THR A 72 0.62 12.48 6.75
CA THR A 72 -0.30 11.34 6.69
C THR A 72 -1.51 11.61 7.58
N LYS A 73 -2.70 11.38 7.05
CA LYS A 73 -4.00 11.59 7.72
C LYS A 73 -4.72 10.27 7.89
N THR A 74 -4.86 9.50 6.80
CA THR A 74 -5.54 8.21 6.83
C THR A 74 -4.77 7.17 6.04
N MET A 75 -4.97 5.90 6.40
CA MET A 75 -4.54 4.76 5.59
C MET A 75 -5.72 3.80 5.43
N THR A 76 -5.99 3.40 4.20
CA THR A 76 -7.01 2.40 3.85
C THR A 76 -6.35 1.12 3.38
N PHE A 77 -6.74 -0.01 3.98
CA PHE A 77 -6.21 -1.34 3.67
C PHE A 77 -7.32 -2.25 3.10
N ASP A 78 -6.93 -3.30 2.39
CA ASP A 78 -7.83 -4.42 2.08
C ASP A 78 -8.09 -5.28 3.32
N LYS A 79 -9.32 -5.81 3.42
CA LYS A 79 -9.77 -6.74 4.48
C LYS A 79 -8.86 -7.96 4.62
N GLY A 80 -8.25 -8.42 3.52
CA GLY A 80 -7.26 -9.51 3.55
C GLY A 80 -5.94 -9.20 4.27
N LEU A 81 -5.65 -7.92 4.55
CA LEU A 81 -4.42 -7.47 5.21
C LEU A 81 -4.56 -7.32 6.73
N GLU A 82 -5.77 -7.49 7.26
CA GLU A 82 -6.24 -6.86 8.50
C GLU A 82 -5.62 -7.34 9.79
N PHE A 83 -5.17 -8.58 9.88
CA PHE A 83 -5.02 -9.18 11.22
C PHE A 83 -3.69 -8.91 11.92
N ALA A 84 -2.73 -8.22 11.31
CA ALA A 84 -1.40 -8.12 11.90
C ALA A 84 -0.81 -6.70 11.93
N GLY A 85 -1.09 -6.00 13.02
CA GLY A 85 -0.34 -4.80 13.44
C GLY A 85 -0.91 -3.46 12.99
N HIS A 86 -2.16 -3.39 12.52
CA HIS A 86 -2.78 -2.13 12.13
C HIS A 86 -2.87 -1.11 13.28
N GLU A 87 -3.12 -1.55 14.52
CA GLU A 87 -3.06 -0.69 15.72
C GLU A 87 -1.68 -0.06 15.91
N LYS A 88 -0.63 -0.84 15.63
CA LYS A 88 0.76 -0.36 15.69
C LYS A 88 1.04 0.64 14.59
N ILE A 89 0.49 0.44 13.39
CA ILE A 89 0.58 1.41 12.29
C ILE A 89 -0.12 2.71 12.71
N ALA A 90 -1.38 2.63 13.17
CA ALA A 90 -2.17 3.76 13.64
C ALA A 90 -1.39 4.59 14.67
N LYS A 91 -0.89 3.93 15.73
CA LYS A 91 -0.15 4.59 16.80
C LYS A 91 1.17 5.19 16.31
N ARG A 92 1.90 4.49 15.45
CA ARG A 92 3.24 4.95 15.02
C ARG A 92 3.15 6.11 14.03
N LEU A 93 2.18 6.05 13.12
CA LEU A 93 1.96 7.05 12.07
C LEU A 93 0.95 8.13 12.47
N ASP A 94 0.28 8.02 13.60
CA ASP A 94 -0.76 8.97 14.04
C ASP A 94 -1.82 9.21 12.95
N ALA A 95 -2.31 8.11 12.37
CA ALA A 95 -3.19 8.11 11.20
C ALA A 95 -4.46 7.31 11.45
N GLY A 96 -5.58 7.76 10.90
CA GLY A 96 -6.84 7.02 10.90
C GLY A 96 -6.75 5.78 10.01
N ILE A 97 -7.05 4.61 10.56
CA ILE A 97 -6.97 3.34 9.82
C ILE A 97 -8.36 2.82 9.46
N TYR A 98 -8.57 2.62 8.16
CA TYR A 98 -9.83 2.17 7.58
C TYR A 98 -9.64 0.92 6.72
N PHE A 99 -10.71 0.15 6.56
CA PHE A 99 -10.65 -1.09 5.81
C PHE A 99 -11.78 -1.20 4.80
N ALA A 100 -11.42 -1.49 3.55
CA ALA A 100 -12.37 -1.68 2.46
C ALA A 100 -13.27 -2.90 2.69
N HIS A 101 -14.45 -2.89 2.08
CA HIS A 101 -15.35 -4.03 2.10
C HIS A 101 -14.79 -5.21 1.32
N LEU A 102 -15.11 -6.43 1.77
CA LEU A 102 -14.78 -7.64 1.01
C LEU A 102 -15.50 -7.59 -0.33
N TYR A 103 -14.77 -7.89 -1.41
CA TYR A 103 -15.30 -7.97 -2.77
C TYR A 103 -15.78 -6.62 -3.35
N VAL A 104 -15.37 -5.50 -2.77
CA VAL A 104 -15.72 -4.16 -3.26
C VAL A 104 -14.46 -3.46 -3.79
N SER A 105 -14.10 -3.78 -5.04
CA SER A 105 -12.86 -3.29 -5.66
C SER A 105 -12.85 -1.78 -5.93
N TRP A 106 -14.00 -1.17 -6.21
CA TRP A 106 -14.09 0.25 -6.58
C TRP A 106 -13.68 1.20 -5.45
N GLU A 107 -13.74 0.75 -4.19
CA GLU A 107 -13.26 1.50 -3.02
C GLU A 107 -11.75 1.77 -3.04
N ARG A 108 -11.00 1.06 -3.92
CA ARG A 108 -9.54 1.12 -4.09
C ARG A 108 -9.12 1.19 -5.57
N GLU A 109 -9.99 1.72 -6.42
CA GLU A 109 -9.82 1.72 -7.89
C GLU A 109 -8.47 2.31 -8.35
N ILE A 110 -7.94 3.33 -7.66
CA ILE A 110 -6.64 3.93 -8.03
C ILE A 110 -5.50 2.95 -7.77
N ASN A 111 -5.52 2.28 -6.62
CA ASN A 111 -4.49 1.31 -6.30
C ASN A 111 -4.48 0.17 -7.32
N GLU A 112 -5.66 -0.30 -7.78
CA GLU A 112 -5.74 -1.31 -8.84
C GLU A 112 -5.10 -0.86 -10.15
N LYS A 113 -5.41 0.37 -10.60
CA LYS A 113 -4.80 0.94 -11.82
C LYS A 113 -3.28 1.09 -11.70
N THR A 114 -2.82 1.54 -10.54
CA THR A 114 -1.39 1.74 -10.25
C THR A 114 -0.65 0.40 -10.15
N ASN A 115 -1.24 -0.59 -9.50
CA ASN A 115 -0.72 -1.95 -9.47
C ASN A 115 -0.66 -2.58 -10.87
N GLY A 116 -1.61 -2.23 -11.74
CA GLY A 116 -1.55 -2.56 -13.18
C GLY A 116 -0.30 -2.01 -13.86
N ARG A 117 0.10 -0.76 -13.58
CA ARG A 117 1.36 -0.18 -14.08
C ARG A 117 2.58 -0.90 -13.51
N ILE A 118 2.60 -1.20 -12.22
CA ILE A 118 3.69 -1.97 -11.60
C ILE A 118 3.82 -3.36 -12.25
N ARG A 119 2.69 -3.99 -12.61
CA ARG A 119 2.69 -5.29 -13.31
C ARG A 119 3.27 -5.26 -14.72
N GLN A 120 3.36 -4.10 -15.37
CA GLN A 120 4.08 -3.98 -16.65
C GLN A 120 5.59 -4.17 -16.48
N TYR A 121 6.13 -3.77 -15.31
CA TYR A 121 7.54 -3.98 -14.95
C TYR A 121 7.78 -5.36 -14.31
N PHE A 122 6.82 -5.83 -13.52
CA PHE A 122 6.88 -7.12 -12.83
C PHE A 122 5.66 -7.99 -13.16
N PRO A 123 5.69 -8.71 -14.30
CA PRO A 123 4.56 -9.51 -14.75
C PRO A 123 4.03 -10.53 -13.73
N LYS A 124 2.82 -11.04 -13.97
CA LYS A 124 2.24 -12.08 -13.12
C LYS A 124 3.16 -13.32 -13.11
N GLY A 125 3.50 -13.80 -11.92
CA GLY A 125 4.41 -14.93 -11.75
C GLY A 125 5.88 -14.55 -11.53
N THR A 126 6.23 -13.25 -11.54
CA THR A 126 7.54 -12.77 -11.08
C THR A 126 7.81 -13.25 -9.65
N ASP A 127 9.00 -13.82 -9.43
CA ASP A 127 9.50 -14.09 -8.09
C ASP A 127 10.17 -12.83 -7.55
N PHE A 128 9.53 -12.15 -6.59
CA PHE A 128 10.06 -10.91 -6.04
C PHE A 128 11.33 -11.09 -5.21
N LYS A 129 11.78 -12.33 -4.96
CA LYS A 129 13.12 -12.56 -4.38
C LYS A 129 14.24 -12.23 -5.36
N GLU A 130 14.00 -12.47 -6.65
CA GLU A 130 14.95 -12.20 -7.75
C GLU A 130 14.93 -10.74 -8.19
N VAL A 131 13.90 -9.97 -7.79
CA VAL A 131 13.83 -8.54 -8.02
C VAL A 131 14.73 -7.82 -7.01
N THR A 132 15.67 -7.02 -7.52
CA THR A 132 16.60 -6.23 -6.71
C THR A 132 15.94 -4.95 -6.18
N GLU A 133 16.45 -4.41 -5.08
CA GLU A 133 16.01 -3.11 -4.56
C GLU A 133 16.24 -1.98 -5.58
N GLN A 134 17.29 -2.09 -6.41
CA GLN A 134 17.59 -1.11 -7.45
C GLN A 134 16.49 -1.08 -8.53
N GLN A 135 16.05 -2.24 -9.01
CA GLN A 135 14.92 -2.32 -9.94
C GLN A 135 13.63 -1.74 -9.35
N VAL A 136 13.36 -2.00 -8.06
CA VAL A 136 12.20 -1.42 -7.38
C VAL A 136 12.30 0.11 -7.33
N LYS A 137 13.48 0.66 -7.01
CA LYS A 137 13.72 2.12 -7.01
C LYS A 137 13.55 2.75 -8.39
N GLU A 138 14.03 2.09 -9.44
CA GLU A 138 13.86 2.57 -10.81
C GLU A 138 12.38 2.62 -11.21
N VAL A 139 11.60 1.58 -10.88
CA VAL A 139 10.15 1.58 -11.13
C VAL A 139 9.46 2.67 -10.31
N MET A 140 9.79 2.84 -9.02
CA MET A 140 9.24 3.93 -8.21
C MET A 140 9.56 5.30 -8.80
N SER A 141 10.80 5.54 -9.25
CA SER A 141 11.17 6.80 -9.88
C SER A 141 10.39 7.05 -11.16
N ARG A 142 10.14 6.03 -11.99
CA ARG A 142 9.34 6.17 -13.22
C ARG A 142 7.86 6.43 -12.94
N LEU A 143 7.32 5.95 -11.83
CA LEU A 143 5.92 6.21 -11.44
C LEU A 143 5.72 7.59 -10.84
N ASN A 144 6.77 8.17 -10.23
CA ASN A 144 6.72 9.43 -9.48
C ASN A 144 7.39 10.62 -10.18
N ASN A 145 7.82 10.47 -11.44
CA ASN A 145 8.35 11.54 -12.30
C ASN A 145 7.28 12.01 -13.28
#